data_AF-A0A5C7JBY4-F1
#
_entry.id   AF-A0A5C7JBY4-F1
#
_cell.length_a   1.000
_cell.length_b   1.000
_cell.length_c   1.000
_cell.angle_alpha   90.00
_cell.angle_beta   90.00
_cell.angle_gamma   90.00
#
_symmetry.space_group_name_H-M   'P 1'
#
loop_
_entity.id
_entity.type
_entity.pdbx_description
1 polymer ?
#
loop_
_entity_poly.entity_id
_entity_poly.type
_entity_poly.pdbx_seq_one_letter_code
_entity_poly.pdbx_strand_id
1 'polypeptide(L)' 'MEKTEQSYNIPIVWISCKNYKVEANSLQEAIEKAKEEFFEEPDEYYIEDSFQIDDNIYDKYNK' A
#
# COMPACT_ATOMS: atom_id res chain seq x y z
N MET A 1 19.44 33.13 5.20
CA MET A 1 18.07 32.97 4.67
C MET A 1 17.43 31.87 5.49
N GLU A 2 16.46 32.20 6.33
CA GLU A 2 15.68 31.18 7.04
C GLU A 2 14.86 30.40 6.01
N LYS A 3 14.95 29.07 6.03
CA LYS A 3 14.08 28.23 5.22
C LYS A 3 12.70 28.25 5.86
N THR A 4 11.73 28.85 5.19
CA THR A 4 10.32 28.75 5.57
C THR A 4 9.78 27.37 5.17
N GLU A 5 9.20 26.64 6.11
CA GLU A 5 8.52 25.37 5.83
C GLU A 5 7.23 25.62 5.05
N GLN A 6 7.02 24.86 3.96
CA GLN A 6 5.78 24.86 3.18
C GLN A 6 5.03 23.55 3.41
N SER A 7 3.70 23.64 3.48
CA SER A 7 2.83 22.48 3.64
C SER A 7 2.45 21.90 2.28
N TYR A 8 2.57 20.58 2.13
CA TYR A 8 2.23 19.84 0.91
C TYR A 8 1.31 18.67 1.23
N ASN A 9 0.35 18.43 0.33
CA ASN A 9 -0.54 17.27 0.41
C ASN A 9 -0.14 16.30 -0.70
N ILE A 10 0.63 15.27 -0.33
CA ILE A 10 1.22 14.28 -1.23
C ILE A 10 0.37 13.01 -1.18
N PRO A 11 -0.35 12.66 -2.26
CA PRO A 11 -1.00 11.35 -2.34
C PRO A 11 0.06 10.24 -2.43
N ILE A 12 -0.08 9.24 -1.59
CA ILE A 12 0.74 8.03 -1.61
C ILE A 12 -0.20 6.85 -1.78
N VAL A 13 0.09 5.98 -2.75
CA VAL A 13 -0.65 4.72 -2.96
C VAL A 13 0.25 3.57 -2.51
N TRP A 14 -0.30 2.69 -1.68
CA TRP A 14 0.34 1.46 -1.24
C TRP A 14 -0.48 0.26 -1.71
N ILE A 15 0.19 -0.71 -2.33
CA ILE A 15 -0.42 -1.94 -2.83
C ILE A 15 0.49 -3.10 -2.43
N SER A 16 0.00 -3.97 -1.55
CA SER A 16 0.69 -5.22 -1.21
C SER A 16 0.11 -6.37 -2.02
N CYS A 17 0.97 -7.13 -2.70
CA CYS A 17 0.60 -8.31 -3.46
C CYS A 17 1.33 -9.52 -2.89
N LYS A 18 0.60 -10.34 -2.11
CA LYS A 18 1.11 -11.55 -1.45
C LYS A 18 0.33 -12.77 -1.94
N ASN A 19 1.01 -13.90 -2.02
CA ASN A 19 0.40 -15.17 -2.40
C ASN A 19 0.32 -16.08 -1.19
N TYR A 20 -0.89 -16.52 -0.85
CA TYR A 20 -1.15 -17.46 0.24
C TYR A 20 -1.56 -18.81 -0.33
N LYS A 21 -0.97 -19.88 0.22
CA LYS A 21 -1.32 -21.24 -0.17
C LYS A 21 -2.26 -21.81 0.87
N VAL A 22 -3.54 -21.93 0.51
CA VAL A 22 -4.60 -22.44 1.40
C VAL A 22 -5.28 -23.67 0.80
N GLU A 23 -5.71 -24.59 1.65
CA GLU A 23 -6.58 -25.72 1.28
C GLU A 23 -8.03 -25.37 1.62
N ALA A 24 -8.94 -25.50 0.65
CA ALA A 24 -10.35 -25.13 0.80
C ALA A 24 -11.24 -25.92 -0.17
N ASN A 25 -12.52 -26.06 0.16
CA ASN A 25 -13.50 -26.78 -0.65
C ASN A 25 -14.16 -25.90 -1.72
N SER A 26 -13.93 -24.58 -1.67
CA SER A 26 -14.44 -23.61 -2.64
C SER A 26 -13.51 -22.40 -2.78
N LEU A 27 -13.67 -21.66 -3.87
CA LEU A 27 -12.94 -20.40 -4.09
C LEU A 27 -13.26 -19.36 -3.01
N GLN A 28 -14.51 -19.26 -2.59
CA GLN A 28 -14.91 -18.31 -1.55
C GLN A 28 -14.22 -18.63 -0.22
N GLU A 29 -14.21 -19.90 0.18
CA GLU A 29 -13.51 -20.35 1.39
C GLU A 29 -12.00 -20.11 1.29
N ALA A 30 -11.39 -20.31 0.11
CA ALA A 30 -9.97 -20.00 -0.10
C ALA A 30 -9.67 -18.51 0.05
N ILE A 31 -10.55 -17.64 -0.47
CA ILE A 31 -10.40 -16.17 -0.33
C ILE A 31 -10.55 -15.75 1.13
N GLU A 32 -11.51 -16.30 1.87
CA GLU A 32 -11.70 -16.00 3.29
C GLU A 32 -10.47 -16.38 4.11
N LYS A 33 -9.92 -17.60 3.92
CA LYS A 33 -8.69 -18.05 4.58
C LYS A 33 -7.47 -17.19 4.25
N ALA A 34 -7.25 -16.90 2.97
CA ALA A 34 -6.13 -16.06 2.55
C ALA A 34 -6.23 -14.62 3.09
N LYS A 35 -7.45 -14.10 3.25
CA LYS A 35 -7.68 -12.77 3.86
C LYS A 35 -7.37 -12.78 5.35
N GLU A 36 -7.79 -13.81 6.08
CA GLU A 36 -7.47 -13.95 7.50
C GLU A 36 -5.96 -13.96 7.72
N GLU A 37 -5.22 -14.79 6.96
CA GLU A 37 -3.75 -14.81 7.01
C GLU A 37 -3.16 -13.44 6.68
N PHE A 38 -3.63 -12.77 5.62
CA PHE A 38 -3.15 -11.43 5.25
C PHE A 38 -3.35 -10.37 6.34
N PHE A 39 -4.43 -10.45 7.12
CA PHE A 39 -4.71 -9.48 8.19
C PHE A 39 -4.04 -9.81 9.52
N GLU A 40 -3.62 -11.06 9.73
CA GLU A 40 -2.88 -11.47 10.93
C GLU A 40 -1.38 -11.15 10.82
N GLU A 41 -0.84 -11.04 9.61
CA GLU A 41 0.56 -10.67 9.41
C GLU A 41 0.83 -9.27 9.97
N PRO A 42 1.78 -9.13 10.93
CA PRO A 42 2.24 -7.81 11.34
C PRO A 42 2.86 -7.13 10.11
N ASP A 43 2.46 -5.89 9.88
CA ASP A 43 2.85 -5.13 8.68
C ASP A 43 4.30 -4.62 8.83
N GLU A 44 5.25 -5.54 9.03
CA GLU A 44 6.67 -5.26 9.28
C GLU A 44 7.37 -4.66 8.05
N TYR A 45 6.77 -4.84 6.86
CA TYR A 45 7.29 -4.37 5.57
C TYR A 45 6.53 -3.16 5.01
N TYR A 46 5.69 -2.50 5.81
CA TYR A 46 4.97 -1.30 5.37
C TYR A 46 5.91 -0.26 4.73
N ILE A 47 7.18 -0.18 5.17
CA ILE A 47 8.20 0.75 4.63
C ILE A 47 8.91 0.19 3.37
N GLU A 48 8.96 -1.13 3.18
CA GLU A 48 9.72 -1.78 2.10
C GLU A 48 8.87 -2.18 0.90
N ASP A 49 7.55 -2.29 1.07
CA ASP A 49 6.61 -2.54 -0.02
C ASP A 49 6.61 -1.36 -1.03
N SER A 50 6.33 -1.68 -2.29
CA SER A 50 6.50 -0.78 -3.43
C SER A 50 5.66 0.50 -3.31
N PHE A 51 6.26 1.56 -2.77
CA PHE A 51 5.66 2.89 -2.78
C PHE A 51 5.77 3.51 -4.17
N GLN A 52 4.63 3.93 -4.70
CA GLN A 52 4.59 4.77 -5.89
C GLN A 52 4.02 6.14 -5.51
N ILE A 53 4.80 7.19 -5.78
CA ILE A 53 4.30 8.57 -5.76
C ILE A 53 3.46 8.73 -7.03
N ASP A 54 2.25 9.26 -6.89
CA ASP A 54 1.40 9.55 -8.04
C ASP A 54 2.08 10.57 -8.96
N ASP A 55 2.32 10.20 -10.21
CA ASP A 55 3.00 11.04 -11.21
C ASP A 55 2.24 12.36 -11.48
N ASN A 56 0.93 12.39 -11.22
CA ASN A 56 0.10 13.61 -11.36
C ASN A 56 0.46 14.70 -10.32
N ILE A 57 1.28 14.39 -9.31
CA ILE A 57 1.67 15.37 -8.29
C ILE A 57 2.50 16.52 -8.87
N TYR A 58 3.35 16.24 -9.85
CA TYR A 58 4.19 17.25 -10.48
C TYR A 58 3.34 18.25 -11.27
N ASP A 59 2.30 17.77 -11.94
CA ASP A 59 1.35 18.61 -12.69
C ASP A 59 0.49 19.50 -11.78
N LYS A 60 0.26 19.06 -10.54
CA LYS A 60 -0.52 19.81 -9.54
C LYS A 60 0.25 21.00 -8.95
N TYR A 61 1.56 20.86 -8.78
CA TYR A 61 2.39 21.83 -8.03
C TYR A 61 3.40 22.61 -8.89
N ASN A 62 3.58 22.28 -10.18
CA ASN A 62 4.41 23.04 -11.13
C ASN A 62 3.64 24.08 -11.98
N LYS A 63 2.47 24.54 -11.53
CA LYS A 63 1.69 25.61 -12.18
C LYS A 63 1.88 26.97 -11.51
#